data_AF-A0A3S0AZT7-F1
#
_entry.id   AF-A0A3S0AZT7-F1
#
_cell.length_a   1.000
_cell.length_b   1.000
_cell.length_c   1.000
_cell.angle_alpha   90.00
_cell.angle_beta   90.00
_cell.angle_gamma   90.00
#
_symmetry.space_group_name_H-M   'P 1'
#
loop_
_entity.id
_entity.type
_entity.pdbx_description
1 polymer ?
#
loop_
_entity_poly.entity_id
_entity_poly.type
_entity_poly.pdbx_seq_one_letter_code
_entity_poly.pdbx_strand_id
1 'polypeptide(L)'
;MSQTLDLQPGLYFTIAPDKPDAAPAGLPPHLSRHIAYLALGLGMHPASGEPCIVLSNDRDELCTVPSRLLRTYRLIPGSRCLRMVLFPPHVPELNPQLRFQPLPAEPAHA
;
A
#
# COMPACT_ATOMS: atom_id res chain seq x y z
N MET A 1 -16.26 14.63 -28.75
CA MET A 1 -15.72 15.48 -27.67
C MET A 1 -14.97 14.58 -26.71
N SER A 2 -13.64 14.54 -26.78
CA SER A 2 -12.85 13.77 -25.80
C SER A 2 -12.74 14.60 -24.53
N GLN A 3 -13.41 14.16 -23.46
CA GLN A 3 -13.14 14.71 -22.13
C GLN A 3 -11.77 14.19 -21.72
N THR A 4 -10.75 15.04 -21.83
CA THR A 4 -9.43 14.74 -21.26
C THR A 4 -9.57 14.86 -19.75
N LEU A 5 -9.62 13.71 -19.07
CA LEU A 5 -9.70 13.66 -17.63
C LEU A 5 -8.29 13.96 -17.11
N ASP A 6 -8.07 15.16 -16.59
CA ASP A 6 -6.74 15.60 -16.17
C ASP A 6 -6.50 15.17 -14.73
N LEU A 7 -5.38 14.49 -14.48
CA LEU A 7 -5.01 14.09 -13.12
C LEU A 7 -4.46 15.29 -12.37
N GLN A 8 -4.98 15.53 -11.17
CA GLN A 8 -4.45 16.57 -10.29
C GLN A 8 -3.00 16.22 -9.89
N PRO A 9 -2.03 17.12 -10.09
CA PRO A 9 -0.66 16.90 -9.68
C PRO A 9 -0.55 16.61 -8.18
N GLY A 10 0.24 15.60 -7.82
CA GLY A 10 0.42 15.22 -6.41
C GLY A 10 -0.75 14.41 -5.84
N LEU A 11 -1.60 13.81 -6.68
CA LEU A 11 -2.64 12.89 -6.24
C LEU A 11 -2.05 11.52 -5.91
N TYR A 12 -2.28 11.03 -4.69
CA TYR A 12 -1.80 9.73 -4.22
C TYR A 12 -2.94 8.73 -4.04
N PHE A 13 -2.67 7.49 -4.42
CA PHE A 13 -3.58 6.36 -4.28
C PHE A 13 -2.98 5.24 -3.42
N THR A 14 -3.84 4.55 -2.67
CA THR A 14 -3.51 3.30 -1.98
C THR A 14 -4.21 2.12 -2.63
N ILE A 15 -3.65 0.94 -2.40
CA ILE A 15 -4.26 -0.30 -2.86
C ILE A 15 -5.33 -0.74 -1.87
N ALA A 16 -6.55 -0.94 -2.35
CA ALA A 16 -7.64 -1.55 -1.60
C ALA A 16 -8.24 -2.68 -2.46
N PRO A 17 -7.99 -3.95 -2.12
CA PRO A 17 -8.65 -5.08 -2.77
C PRO A 17 -10.18 -4.96 -2.64
N ASP A 18 -10.92 -5.41 -3.65
CA ASP A 18 -12.40 -5.50 -3.60
C ASP A 18 -12.90 -6.42 -2.47
N LYS A 19 -12.07 -7.33 -1.98
CA LYS A 19 -12.35 -8.20 -0.82
C LYS A 19 -11.16 -8.20 0.15
N PRO A 20 -11.36 -7.91 1.45
CA PRO A 20 -10.27 -7.81 2.42
C PRO A 20 -9.51 -9.13 2.62
N ASP A 21 -10.15 -10.29 2.39
CA ASP A 21 -9.57 -11.64 2.56
C ASP A 21 -9.21 -12.34 1.24
N ALA A 22 -9.47 -11.71 0.09
CA ALA A 22 -9.01 -12.24 -1.18
C ALA A 22 -7.65 -11.63 -1.48
N ALA A 23 -6.64 -12.46 -1.75
CA ALA A 23 -5.45 -11.99 -2.45
C ALA A 23 -5.94 -11.18 -3.66
N PRO A 24 -5.54 -9.91 -3.83
CA PRO A 24 -6.12 -9.06 -4.85
C PRO A 24 -5.78 -9.67 -6.21
N ALA A 25 -6.74 -10.40 -6.77
CA ALA A 25 -6.60 -11.05 -8.05
C ALA A 25 -6.38 -9.95 -9.10
N GLY A 26 -5.19 -9.92 -9.69
CA GLY A 26 -4.80 -8.89 -10.65
C GLY A 26 -4.01 -7.71 -10.07
N LEU A 27 -3.60 -7.73 -8.79
CA LEU A 27 -2.62 -6.75 -8.32
C LEU A 27 -1.22 -7.11 -8.84
N PRO A 28 -0.48 -6.14 -9.42
CA PRO A 28 0.94 -6.30 -9.65
C PRO A 28 1.67 -6.73 -8.36
N PRO A 29 2.57 -7.73 -8.41
CA PRO A 29 3.25 -8.30 -7.23
C PRO A 29 4.21 -7.34 -6.51
N HIS A 30 4.32 -6.10 -6.97
CA HIS A 30 5.25 -5.08 -6.48
C HIS A 30 4.53 -3.82 -5.99
N LEU A 31 3.27 -3.99 -5.56
CA LEU A 31 2.49 -2.95 -4.93
C LEU A 31 2.15 -3.36 -3.49
N SER A 32 2.49 -2.48 -2.56
CA SER A 32 2.27 -2.63 -1.13
C SER A 32 1.06 -1.82 -0.68
N ARG A 33 0.23 -2.43 0.18
CA ARG A 33 -0.85 -1.74 0.90
C ARG A 33 -0.35 -0.69 1.91
N HIS A 34 0.94 -0.73 2.24
CA HIS A 34 1.59 0.19 3.18
C HIS A 34 2.23 1.40 2.47
N ILE A 35 2.01 1.53 1.16
CA ILE A 35 2.55 2.62 0.35
C ILE A 35 1.39 3.31 -0.37
N ALA A 36 1.41 4.63 -0.36
CA ALA A 36 0.61 5.43 -1.27
C ALA A 36 1.47 5.83 -2.48
N TYR A 37 0.94 5.62 -3.66
CA TYR A 37 1.60 5.82 -4.95
C TYR A 37 1.09 7.08 -5.63
N LEU A 38 2.01 7.86 -6.20
CA LEU A 38 1.68 9.04 -7.00
C LEU A 38 1.01 8.61 -8.30
N ALA A 39 -0.11 9.24 -8.63
CA ALA A 39 -0.77 9.11 -9.92
C ALA A 39 0.07 9.80 -11.00
N LEU A 40 0.57 9.03 -11.97
CA LEU A 40 1.38 9.53 -13.07
C LEU A 40 0.58 9.79 -14.34
N GLY A 41 -0.54 9.10 -14.50
CA GLY A 41 -1.34 9.17 -15.72
C GLY A 41 -2.61 8.34 -15.65
N LEU A 42 -3.47 8.56 -16.64
CA LEU A 42 -4.62 7.70 -16.93
C LEU A 42 -4.31 6.87 -18.17
N GLY A 43 -4.84 5.66 -18.20
CA GLY A 43 -4.70 4.77 -19.35
C GLY A 43 -5.77 3.70 -19.37
N MET A 44 -5.59 2.73 -20.26
CA MET A 44 -6.43 1.54 -20.37
C MET A 44 -5.59 0.32 -20.00
N HIS A 45 -6.16 -0.62 -19.25
CA HIS A 45 -5.49 -1.86 -18.94
C HIS A 45 -5.28 -2.67 -20.22
N PRO A 46 -4.06 -3.13 -20.53
CA PRO A 46 -3.81 -3.84 -21.79
C PRO A 46 -4.53 -5.18 -21.88
N ALA A 47 -4.80 -5.84 -20.75
CA ALA A 47 -5.44 -7.16 -20.74
C ALA A 47 -6.96 -7.11 -20.59
N SER A 48 -7.52 -6.10 -19.92
CA SER A 48 -8.97 -6.04 -19.62
C SER A 48 -9.70 -4.92 -20.36
N GLY A 49 -8.99 -3.95 -20.92
CA GLY A 49 -9.61 -2.75 -21.53
C GLY A 49 -10.31 -1.85 -20.50
N GLU A 50 -10.08 -2.05 -19.20
CA GLU A 50 -10.67 -1.23 -18.14
C GLU A 50 -9.85 0.07 -17.92
N PRO A 51 -10.49 1.17 -17.50
CA PRO A 51 -9.78 2.39 -17.13
C PRO A 51 -8.81 2.15 -15.97
N CYS A 52 -7.58 2.63 -16.13
CA CYS A 52 -6.48 2.43 -15.18
C CYS A 52 -5.79 3.72 -14.81
N ILE A 53 -5.17 3.71 -13.64
CA ILE A 53 -4.18 4.71 -13.23
C ILE A 53 -2.79 4.13 -13.49
N VAL A 54 -1.91 4.95 -14.06
CA VAL A 54 -0.49 4.66 -14.22
C VAL A 54 0.22 5.09 -12.93
N LEU A 55 0.96 4.16 -12.33
CA LEU A 55 1.74 4.34 -11.11
C LEU A 55 3.18 3.87 -11.34
N SER A 56 4.09 4.24 -10.46
CA SER A 56 5.43 3.63 -10.37
C SER A 56 5.46 2.67 -9.17
N ASN A 57 5.79 1.41 -9.41
CA ASN A 57 5.76 0.35 -8.39
C ASN A 57 6.97 0.43 -7.44
N ASP A 58 7.11 -0.57 -6.54
CA ASP A 58 8.20 -0.61 -5.56
C ASP A 58 9.60 -0.85 -6.20
N ARG A 59 9.66 -1.17 -7.48
CA ARG A 59 10.87 -1.38 -8.29
C ARG A 59 11.15 -0.23 -9.27
N ASP A 60 10.43 0.89 -9.13
CA ASP A 60 10.49 2.03 -10.05
C ASP A 60 10.05 1.72 -11.50
N GLU A 61 9.30 0.65 -11.71
CA GLU A 61 8.71 0.30 -13.00
C GLU A 61 7.31 0.91 -13.12
N LEU A 62 6.91 1.28 -14.35
CA LEU A 62 5.55 1.74 -14.62
C LEU A 62 4.59 0.56 -14.60
N CYS A 63 3.48 0.71 -13.87
CA CYS A 63 2.40 -0.26 -13.85
C CYS A 63 1.05 0.43 -14.09
N THR A 64 0.14 -0.27 -14.78
CA THR A 64 -1.26 0.12 -14.93
C THR A 64 -2.09 -0.66 -13.92
N VAL A 65 -2.82 0.06 -13.07
CA VAL A 65 -3.67 -0.56 -12.05
C VAL A 65 -5.12 -0.18 -12.31
N PRO A 66 -6.03 -1.17 -12.42
CA PRO A 66 -7.46 -0.91 -12.54
C PRO A 66 -7.95 0.02 -11.43
N SER A 67 -8.70 1.06 -11.82
CA SER A 67 -9.16 2.10 -10.89
C SER A 67 -9.96 1.55 -9.70
N ARG A 68 -10.67 0.43 -9.89
CA ARG A 68 -11.41 -0.27 -8.84
C ARG A 68 -10.55 -0.74 -7.66
N LEU A 69 -9.28 -1.08 -7.91
CA LEU A 69 -8.32 -1.54 -6.90
C LEU A 69 -7.65 -0.39 -6.14
N LEU A 70 -7.95 0.86 -6.51
CA LEU A 70 -7.33 2.05 -5.95
C LEU A 70 -8.32 2.84 -5.08
N ARG A 71 -7.79 3.45 -4.02
CA ARG A 71 -8.51 4.43 -3.21
C ARG A 71 -7.67 5.68 -3.08
N THR A 72 -8.32 6.83 -3.23
CA THR A 72 -7.64 8.12 -3.04
C THR A 72 -7.17 8.23 -1.61
N TYR A 73 -5.88 8.50 -1.43
CA TYR A 73 -5.27 8.71 -0.13
C TYR A 73 -5.20 10.20 0.20
N ARG A 74 -4.50 10.97 -0.64
CA ARG A 74 -4.27 12.39 -0.38
C ARG A 74 -3.90 13.12 -1.66
N LEU A 75 -4.28 14.40 -1.74
CA LEU A 75 -3.74 15.34 -2.71
C LEU A 75 -2.68 16.21 -2.01
N ILE A 76 -1.44 16.16 -2.50
CA ILE A 76 -0.32 16.95 -2.00
C ILE A 76 0.29 17.72 -3.18
N PRO A 77 -0.28 18.89 -3.52
CA PRO A 77 0.22 19.70 -4.62
C PRO A 77 1.71 20.03 -4.44
N GLY A 78 2.49 19.89 -5.50
CA GLY A 78 3.94 20.15 -5.48
C GLY A 78 4.80 18.98 -4.99
N SER A 79 4.20 17.91 -4.46
CA SER A 79 4.96 16.70 -4.15
C SER A 79 5.44 16.01 -5.42
N ARG A 80 6.72 15.64 -5.44
CA ARG A 80 7.39 14.90 -6.54
C ARG A 80 7.78 13.48 -6.14
N CYS A 81 7.45 13.07 -4.92
CA CYS A 81 7.75 11.73 -4.43
C CYS A 81 6.85 10.73 -5.17
N LEU A 82 7.42 9.67 -5.73
CA LEU A 82 6.61 8.64 -6.38
C LEU A 82 5.81 7.82 -5.36
N ARG A 83 6.32 7.74 -4.12
CA ARG A 83 5.85 6.84 -3.07
C ARG A 83 5.87 7.54 -1.71
N MET A 84 4.86 7.25 -0.89
CA MET A 84 4.80 7.67 0.51
C MET A 84 4.48 6.47 1.39
N VAL A 85 5.32 6.25 2.41
CA VAL A 85 5.08 5.19 3.40
C VAL A 85 3.91 5.59 4.31
N LEU A 86 2.97 4.67 4.48
CA LEU A 86 1.84 4.80 5.39
C LEU A 86 2.24 4.17 6.73
N PHE A 87 2.30 4.99 7.78
CA PHE A 87 2.64 4.52 9.13
C PHE A 87 1.39 4.11 9.93
N PRO A 88 1.54 3.15 10.86
CA PRO A 88 2.78 2.48 11.24
C PRO A 88 2.98 1.13 10.53
N PRO A 89 4.21 0.75 10.16
CA PRO A 89 4.53 -0.66 9.97
C PRO A 89 4.29 -1.35 11.30
N HIS A 90 3.66 -2.53 11.29
CA HIS A 90 3.48 -3.36 12.47
C HIS A 90 4.77 -3.36 13.32
N VAL A 91 4.70 -2.83 14.54
CA VAL A 91 5.57 -3.33 15.60
C VAL A 91 5.09 -4.76 15.80
N PRO A 92 5.91 -5.81 15.56
CA PRO A 92 5.52 -7.14 16.02
C PRO A 92 5.27 -7.00 17.52
N GLU A 93 4.05 -7.27 17.98
CA GLU A 93 3.75 -7.27 19.40
C GLU A 93 4.79 -8.16 20.09
N LEU A 94 5.57 -7.56 20.98
CA LEU A 94 6.46 -8.30 21.86
C LEU A 94 5.56 -9.27 22.61
N ASN A 95 5.74 -10.57 22.35
CA ASN A 95 4.90 -11.62 22.90
C ASN A 95 4.77 -11.41 24.43
N PRO A 96 3.57 -11.07 24.97
CA PRO A 96 3.41 -10.77 26.39
C PRO A 96 3.65 -12.00 27.28
N GLN A 97 3.86 -13.17 26.68
CA GLN A 97 4.22 -14.42 27.36
C GLN A 97 5.69 -14.47 27.82
N LEU A 98 6.57 -13.55 27.39
CA LEU A 98 7.90 -13.36 27.98
C LEU A 98 7.84 -12.39 29.17
N ARG A 99 6.83 -12.51 30.04
CA ARG A 99 6.94 -11.98 31.40
C ARG A 99 7.82 -12.94 32.19
N PHE A 100 8.98 -12.43 32.60
CA PHE A 100 9.86 -12.93 33.67
C PHE A 100 9.36 -14.22 34.32
N GLN A 101 9.95 -15.35 33.94
CA GLN A 101 9.93 -16.50 34.85
C GLN A 101 10.62 -16.04 36.13
N PRO A 102 9.96 -16.12 37.30
CA PRO A 102 10.68 -15.98 38.56
C PRO A 102 11.69 -17.12 38.64
N LEU A 103 12.95 -16.80 38.91
CA LEU A 103 13.94 -17.80 39.30
C LEU A 103 13.37 -18.62 40.47
N PRO A 104 13.47 -19.97 40.43
CA PRO A 104 13.01 -20.78 41.55
C PRO A 104 13.80 -20.40 42.80
N ALA A 105 13.07 -20.05 43.86
CA ALA A 105 13.66 -19.76 45.17
C ALA A 105 14.40 -21.01 45.68
N GLU A 106 15.69 -20.88 45.96
CA GLU A 106 16.43 -21.91 46.69
C GLU A 106 15.78 -22.13 48.07
N PRO A 107 15.63 -23.38 48.53
CA PRO A 107 15.26 -23.63 49.91
C PRO A 107 16.42 -23.25 50.82
N ALA A 108 16.19 -22.27 51.69
CA ALA A 108 17.04 -22.01 52.83
C ALA A 108 17.06 -23.25 53.73
N HIS A 109 18.13 -24.02 53.68
CA HIS A 109 18.45 -25.01 54.71
C HIS A 109 19.12 -24.28 55.88
N ALA A 110 18.55 -24.51 57.06
CA ALA A 110 19.01 -24.05 58.36
C ALA A 110 20.34 -24.70 58.79
#